data_AF-F9XQG0-F1
#
_entry.id   AF-F9XQG0-F1
#
_cell.length_a   1.000
_cell.length_b   1.000
_cell.length_c   1.000
_cell.angle_alpha   90.00
_cell.angle_beta   90.00
_cell.angle_gamma   90.00
#
_symmetry.space_group_name_H-M   'P 1'
#
loop_
_entity.id
_entity.type
_entity.pdbx_description
1 polymer ?
#
loop_
_entity_poly.entity_id
_entity_poly.type
_entity_poly.pdbx_seq_one_letter_code
_entity_poly.pdbx_strand_id
1 'polypeptide(L)' 'SVQITEADVLEDDPCGICHMEYEAGEARSTLGCNHRFHTDCITPWISQGGTCP' A
#
# COMPACT_ATOMS: atom_id res chain seq x y z
N SER A 1 -2.36 -3.23 9.84
CA SER A 1 -2.67 -2.14 8.89
C SER A 1 -2.40 -0.83 9.59
N VAL A 2 -1.65 0.05 8.94
CA VAL A 2 -1.41 1.42 9.42
C VAL A 2 -2.32 2.33 8.58
N GLN A 3 -2.95 3.32 9.21
CA GLN A 3 -3.77 4.30 8.52
C GLN A 3 -2.87 5.38 7.93
N ILE A 4 -3.12 5.72 6.67
CA ILE A 4 -2.40 6.77 5.95
C ILE A 4 -2.81 8.12 6.53
N THR A 5 -1.84 8.94 6.88
CA THR A 5 -2.06 10.31 7.34
C THR A 5 -1.83 11.29 6.20
N GLU A 6 -2.32 12.52 6.33
CA GLU A 6 -2.09 13.57 5.33
C GLU A 6 -0.61 13.85 5.06
N ALA A 7 0.27 13.57 6.04
CA ALA A 7 1.72 13.67 5.86
C ALA A 7 2.26 12.57 4.93
N ASP A 8 1.74 11.34 5.04
CA ASP A 8 2.16 10.21 4.20
C ASP A 8 1.77 10.41 2.74
N VAL A 9 0.64 11.09 2.47
CA VAL A 9 0.15 11.38 1.10
C VAL A 9 1.15 12.22 0.29
N LEU A 10 1.90 13.10 0.95
CA LEU A 10 2.83 14.03 0.29
C LEU A 10 4.24 13.46 0.14
N GLU A 11 4.60 12.44 0.91
CA GLU A 11 5.96 11.90 0.98
C GLU A 11 6.15 10.54 0.29
N ASP A 12 5.07 9.81 -0.01
CA ASP A 12 5.17 8.45 -0.53
C ASP A 12 4.84 8.30 -2.02
N ASP A 13 5.56 7.39 -2.69
CA ASP A 13 5.31 7.02 -4.08
C ASP A 13 3.91 6.42 -4.25
N PRO A 14 3.25 6.62 -5.40
CA PRO A 14 1.93 6.04 -5.66
C PRO A 14 1.95 4.51 -5.56
N CYS A 15 0.81 3.92 -5.26
CA CYS A 15 0.71 2.48 -5.10
C CYS A 15 1.07 1.74 -6.38
N GLY A 16 2.13 0.91 -6.37
CA GLY A 16 2.59 0.17 -7.55
C GLY A 16 1.64 -0.90 -8.11
N ILE A 17 0.48 -1.13 -7.48
CA ILE A 17 -0.54 -2.09 -7.96
C ILE A 17 -1.64 -1.37 -8.74
N CYS A 18 -2.20 -0.29 -8.18
CA CYS A 18 -3.29 0.47 -8.81
C CYS A 18 -2.82 1.76 -9.50
N HIS A 19 -1.56 2.16 -9.30
CA HIS A 19 -0.97 3.41 -9.75
C HIS A 19 -1.72 4.67 -9.28
N MET A 20 -2.42 4.56 -8.15
CA MET A 20 -3.11 5.68 -7.52
C MET A 20 -2.31 6.22 -6.34
N GLU A 21 -2.43 7.53 -6.11
CA GLU A 21 -1.92 8.20 -4.92
C GLU A 21 -2.65 7.66 -3.68
N TYR A 22 -1.99 7.78 -2.53
CA TYR A 22 -2.57 7.41 -1.25
C TYR A 22 -3.51 8.51 -0.77
N GLU A 23 -4.61 8.15 -0.13
CA GLU A 23 -5.53 9.10 0.51
C GLU A 23 -5.50 8.95 2.05
N ALA A 24 -5.63 10.08 2.75
CA ALA A 24 -5.68 10.08 4.19
C ALA A 24 -6.91 9.29 4.70
N GLY A 25 -6.67 8.41 5.68
CA GLY A 25 -7.68 7.50 6.22
C GLY A 25 -7.73 6.14 5.50
N GLU A 26 -7.04 5.96 4.38
CA GLU A 26 -6.90 4.64 3.77
C GLU A 26 -5.98 3.73 4.60
N ALA A 27 -6.11 2.42 4.38
CA ALA A 27 -5.27 1.43 5.02
C ALA A 27 -4.09 1.06 4.11
N ARG A 28 -2.90 1.03 4.71
CA ARG A 28 -1.66 0.63 4.05
C ARG A 28 -1.03 -0.57 4.72
N SER A 29 -0.45 -1.43 3.90
CA SER A 29 0.34 -2.58 4.33
C SER A 29 1.77 -2.47 3.82
N THR A 30 2.71 -2.69 4.73
CA THR A 30 4.14 -2.81 4.41
C THR A 30 4.52 -4.28 4.41
N LEU A 31 5.11 -4.76 3.33
CA LEU A 31 5.64 -6.14 3.26
C LEU A 31 7.02 -6.22 3.94
N GLY A 32 7.50 -7.43 4.19
CA GLY A 32 8.87 -7.66 4.69
C GLY A 32 9.98 -7.16 3.75
N CYS A 33 9.69 -6.91 2.46
CA CYS A 33 10.57 -6.25 1.50
C CYS A 33 10.65 -4.71 1.68
N ASN A 34 9.96 -4.14 2.67
CA ASN A 34 9.83 -2.69 2.92
C ASN A 34 9.06 -1.91 1.84
N HIS A 35 8.51 -2.58 0.84
CA HIS A 35 7.54 -1.98 -0.07
C HIS A 35 6.16 -1.89 0.57
N ARG A 36 5.45 -0.86 0.16
CA ARG A 36 4.23 -0.42 0.81
C ARG A 36 3.14 -0.22 -0.26
N PHE A 37 1.95 -0.73 0.03
CA PHE A 37 0.82 -0.72 -0.89
C PHE A 37 -0.48 -0.53 -0.11
N HIS A 38 -1.55 -0.09 -0.78
CA HIS A 38 -2.89 -0.14 -0.20
C HIS A 38 -3.18 -1.54 0.30
N THR A 39 -3.72 -1.64 1.52
CA THR A 39 -4.12 -2.93 2.09
C THR A 39 -5.11 -3.62 1.16
N ASP A 40 -6.06 -2.90 0.57
CA ASP A 40 -7.00 -3.44 -0.42
C ASP A 40 -6.34 -3.94 -1.70
N CYS A 41 -5.27 -3.31 -2.16
CA CYS A 41 -4.56 -3.76 -3.37
C CYS A 41 -3.70 -5.00 -3.10
N ILE A 42 -2.98 -5.02 -1.99
CA ILE A 42 -2.01 -6.08 -1.68
C ILE A 42 -2.62 -7.33 -1.04
N THR A 43 -3.76 -7.20 -0.35
CA THR A 43 -4.46 -8.33 0.27
C THR A 43 -4.86 -9.43 -0.73
N PRO A 44 -5.52 -9.14 -1.86
CA PRO A 44 -5.86 -10.17 -2.85
C PRO A 44 -4.61 -10.75 -3.51
N TRP A 45 -3.54 -9.96 -3.67
CA TRP A 45 -2.27 -10.38 -4.27
C TRP A 45 -1.55 -11.44 -3.42
N ILE A 46 -1.35 -11.15 -2.13
CA ILE A 46 -0.70 -12.07 -1.19
C ILE A 46 -1.58 -13.31 -0.98
N SER A 47 -2.91 -13.16 -0.97
CA SER A 47 -3.84 -14.29 -0.85
C SER A 47 -3.72 -15.30 -2.00
N GLN A 48 -3.27 -14.86 -3.18
CA GLN A 48 -3.00 -15.73 -4.34
C GLN A 48 -1.58 -16.32 -4.33
N GLY A 49 -0.80 -16.09 -3.29
CA GLY A 49 0.59 -16.55 -3.21
C GLY A 49 1.57 -15.68 -4.00
N GLY A 50 1.18 -14.44 -4.32
CA GLY A 50 2.06 -13.49 -5.00
C GLY A 50 3.24 -13.06 -4.13
N THR A 51 4.42 -12.91 -4.74
CA THR A 51 5.58 -12.23 -4.14
C THR A 51 5.46 -10.72 -4.28
N CYS A 52 6.25 -9.96 -3.50
CA CYS A 52 6.34 -8.49 -3.55
C CYS A 52 6.32 -7.99 -5.02
N PRO A 53 5.27 -7.25 -5.45
CA PRO A 53 5.18 -6.69 -6.81
C PRO A 53 6.24 -5.61 -7.07
#